data_AF-A0A8T4JAQ1-F1
#
_entry.id   AF-A0A8T4JAQ1-F1
#
_cell.length_a   1.000
_cell.length_b   1.000
_cell.length_c   1.000
_cell.angle_alpha   90.00
_cell.angle_beta   90.00
_cell.angle_gamma   90.00
#
_symmetry.space_group_name_H-M   'P 1'
#
loop_
_entity.id
_entity.type
_entity.pdbx_description
1 polymer ?
#
loop_
_entity_poly.entity_id
_entity_poly.type
_entity_poly.pdbx_seq_one_letter_code
_entity_poly.pdbx_strand_id
1 'polypeptide(L)'
;PHNNFCLISNSYDVTPEKEKDCVMMGSLVASAKASLGVIKSKRDLLKVKASVSRKGLEYLRAIENESGIIRMNNFSIIITPNIMAKKVKSTVGLGDCISSIAFVSETI
;
A
#
# COMPACT_ATOMS: atom_id res chain seq x y z
N PRO A 1 -3.42 -10.24 6.37
CA PRO A 1 -4.05 -9.37 5.33
C PRO A 1 -3.20 -9.32 4.04
N HIS A 2 -3.82 -9.57 2.87
CA HIS A 2 -3.16 -9.56 1.55
C HIS A 2 -3.43 -8.30 0.72
N ASN A 3 -4.34 -7.45 1.22
CA ASN A 3 -4.69 -6.16 0.66
C ASN A 3 -4.70 -5.12 1.80
N ASN A 4 -4.41 -3.88 1.44
CA ASN A 4 -4.75 -2.71 2.25
C ASN A 4 -6.11 -2.19 1.81
N PHE A 5 -6.86 -1.64 2.77
CA PHE A 5 -8.15 -1.00 2.53
C PHE A 5 -8.06 0.42 3.06
N CYS A 6 -8.37 1.39 2.22
CA CYS A 6 -8.51 2.80 2.60
C CYS A 6 -9.89 3.29 2.15
N LEU A 7 -10.57 4.04 3.01
CA LEU A 7 -11.84 4.69 2.69
C LEU A 7 -11.62 6.18 2.76
N ILE A 8 -11.93 6.88 1.68
CA ILE A 8 -11.87 8.34 1.65
C ILE A 8 -13.24 8.91 1.32
N SER A 9 -13.61 10.02 1.96
CA SER A 9 -14.80 10.78 1.60
C SER A 9 -14.67 11.28 0.16
N ASN A 10 -15.77 11.34 -0.58
CA ASN A 10 -15.77 11.99 -1.90
C ASN A 10 -15.54 13.51 -1.79
N SER A 11 -15.66 14.08 -0.58
CA SER A 11 -15.31 15.47 -0.27
C SER A 11 -13.86 15.64 0.21
N TYR A 12 -13.04 14.58 0.20
CA TYR A 12 -11.64 14.65 0.58
C TYR A 12 -10.83 15.27 -0.57
N ASP A 13 -9.81 16.07 -0.25
CA ASP A 13 -9.05 16.85 -1.24
C ASP A 13 -8.16 15.98 -2.14
N VAL A 14 -7.92 14.72 -1.75
CA VAL A 14 -7.11 13.76 -2.49
C VAL A 14 -8.01 12.84 -3.32
N THR A 15 -7.68 12.65 -4.60
CA THR A 15 -8.42 11.73 -5.46
C THR A 15 -8.19 10.27 -5.06
N PRO A 16 -9.15 9.36 -5.27
CA PRO A 16 -8.97 7.93 -4.99
C PRO A 16 -7.76 7.32 -5.70
N GLU A 17 -7.43 7.81 -6.90
CA GLU A 17 -6.26 7.41 -7.67
C GLU A 17 -4.96 7.80 -6.97
N LYS A 18 -4.84 9.05 -6.52
CA LYS A 18 -3.65 9.52 -5.77
C LYS A 18 -3.53 8.75 -4.46
N GLU A 19 -4.63 8.57 -3.74
CA GLU A 19 -4.65 7.83 -2.48
C GLU A 19 -4.21 6.36 -2.67
N LYS A 20 -4.65 5.71 -3.76
CA LYS A 20 -4.20 4.36 -4.13
C LYS A 20 -2.67 4.30 -4.27
N ASP A 21 -2.07 5.27 -4.94
CA ASP A 21 -0.62 5.36 -5.11
C ASP A 21 0.10 5.59 -3.77
N CYS A 22 -0.46 6.43 -2.90
CA CYS A 22 0.06 6.68 -1.55
C CYS A 22 0.05 5.40 -0.69
N VAL A 23 -1.05 4.66 -0.68
CA VAL A 23 -1.15 3.37 0.04
C VAL A 23 -0.18 2.34 -0.54
N MET A 24 -0.04 2.26 -1.87
CA MET A 24 0.94 1.38 -2.52
C MET A 24 2.38 1.76 -2.15
N MET A 25 2.70 3.04 -2.08
CA MET A 25 4.01 3.53 -1.63
C MET A 25 4.28 3.11 -0.18
N GLY A 26 3.29 3.25 0.71
CA GLY A 26 3.37 2.74 2.08
C GLY A 26 3.68 1.24 2.13
N SER A 27 3.00 0.44 1.29
CA SER A 27 3.27 -0.99 1.20
C SER A 27 4.67 -1.30 0.66
N LEU A 28 5.19 -0.53 -0.31
CA LEU A 28 6.54 -0.71 -0.85
C LEU A 28 7.61 -0.43 0.22
N VAL A 29 7.48 0.70 0.93
CA VAL A 29 8.43 1.08 1.98
C VAL A 29 8.35 0.10 3.16
N ALA A 30 7.16 -0.38 3.51
CA ALA A 30 7.03 -1.43 4.52
C ALA A 30 7.67 -2.74 4.07
N SER A 31 7.54 -3.14 2.80
CA SER A 31 8.26 -4.30 2.25
C SER A 31 9.78 -4.12 2.31
N ALA A 32 10.27 -2.91 2.07
CA ALA A 32 11.68 -2.58 2.21
C ALA A 32 12.16 -2.71 3.66
N LYS A 33 11.41 -2.14 4.61
CA LYS A 33 11.66 -2.24 6.05
C LYS A 33 11.63 -3.70 6.51
N ALA A 34 10.68 -4.48 6.02
CA ALA A 34 10.58 -5.90 6.31
C ALA A 34 11.83 -6.67 5.86
N SER A 35 12.34 -6.35 4.66
CA SER A 35 13.52 -7.01 4.08
C SER A 35 14.83 -6.61 4.76
N LEU A 36 14.99 -5.32 5.09
CA LEU A 36 16.25 -4.75 5.54
C LEU A 36 16.35 -4.60 7.07
N GLY A 37 15.21 -4.62 7.76
CA GLY A 37 15.04 -4.30 9.18
C GLY A 37 14.96 -2.79 9.43
N VAL A 38 15.90 -2.02 8.85
CA VAL A 38 15.96 -0.56 8.97
C VAL A 38 16.26 0.02 7.59
N ILE A 39 15.52 1.07 7.21
CA ILE A 39 15.77 1.85 6.00
C ILE A 39 16.62 3.06 6.39
N LYS A 40 17.81 3.19 5.80
CA LYS A 40 18.75 4.29 6.12
C LYS A 40 18.72 5.39 5.07
N SER A 41 18.31 5.06 3.84
CA SER A 41 18.29 6.01 2.73
C SER A 41 17.27 5.61 1.66
N LYS A 42 16.87 6.57 0.80
CA LYS A 42 16.00 6.30 -0.36
C LYS A 42 16.58 5.22 -1.29
N ARG A 43 17.91 5.13 -1.41
CA ARG A 43 18.60 4.12 -2.25
C ARG A 43 18.39 2.70 -1.74
N ASP A 44 18.02 2.52 -0.48
CA ASP A 44 17.73 1.19 0.05
C ASP A 44 16.45 0.60 -0.54
N LEU A 45 15.50 1.44 -0.96
CA LEU A 45 14.28 0.99 -1.63
C LEU A 45 14.58 0.27 -2.96
N LEU A 46 15.63 0.69 -3.66
CA LEU A 46 16.06 0.09 -4.94
C LEU A 46 16.67 -1.31 -4.78
N LYS A 47 17.09 -1.68 -3.57
CA LYS A 47 17.75 -2.97 -3.29
C LYS A 47 16.74 -4.08 -2.97
N VAL A 48 15.47 -3.72 -2.81
CA VAL A 48 14.46 -4.59 -2.24
C VAL A 48 13.84 -5.45 -3.32
N LYS A 49 13.97 -6.77 -3.16
CA LYS A 49 13.24 -7.75 -3.97
C LYS A 49 11.87 -7.96 -3.34
N ALA A 50 10.86 -7.30 -3.89
CA ALA A 50 9.47 -7.47 -3.50
C ALA A 50 8.60 -7.95 -4.66
N SER A 51 7.42 -8.47 -4.32
CA SER A 51 6.42 -8.88 -5.31
C SER A 51 5.03 -8.54 -4.79
N VAL A 52 4.14 -8.16 -5.70
CA VAL A 52 2.73 -7.96 -5.38
C VAL A 52 2.12 -9.27 -4.88
N SER A 53 1.25 -9.20 -3.87
CA SER A 53 0.60 -10.36 -3.29
C SER A 53 -0.32 -11.02 -4.29
N ARG A 54 -0.02 -12.28 -4.68
CA ARG A 54 -0.86 -13.08 -5.57
C ARG A 54 -2.30 -13.20 -5.03
N LYS A 55 -2.45 -13.51 -3.75
CA LYS A 55 -3.76 -13.57 -3.08
C LYS A 55 -4.48 -12.22 -3.11
N GLY A 56 -3.74 -11.11 -3.01
CA GLY A 56 -4.33 -9.78 -3.11
C GLY A 56 -4.85 -9.45 -4.51
N LEU A 57 -4.16 -9.91 -5.55
CA LEU A 57 -4.62 -9.82 -6.94
C LEU A 57 -5.82 -10.74 -7.22
N GLU A 58 -5.79 -11.97 -6.70
CA GLU A 58 -6.92 -12.91 -6.78
C GLU A 58 -8.17 -12.33 -6.12
N TYR A 59 -8.01 -11.62 -4.99
CA TYR A 59 -9.12 -10.91 -4.35
C TYR A 59 -9.72 -9.84 -5.26
N LEU A 60 -8.90 -8.97 -5.87
CA LEU A 60 -9.39 -7.94 -6.80
C LEU A 60 -10.15 -8.52 -7.99
N ARG A 61 -9.67 -9.66 -8.53
CA ARG A 61 -10.36 -10.39 -9.60
C ARG A 61 -11.68 -10.98 -9.13
N ALA A 62 -11.72 -11.55 -7.93
CA ALA A 62 -12.93 -12.16 -7.37
C ALA A 62 -14.06 -11.16 -7.13
N ILE A 63 -13.74 -9.88 -6.92
CA ILE A 63 -14.72 -8.78 -6.80
C ILE A 63 -14.91 -8.00 -8.11
N GLU A 64 -14.36 -8.51 -9.22
CA GLU A 64 -14.44 -7.88 -10.56
C GLU A 64 -13.97 -6.42 -10.59
N ASN A 65 -12.97 -6.07 -9.77
CA ASN A 65 -12.45 -4.70 -9.64
C ASN A 65 -10.92 -4.68 -9.73
N GLU A 66 -10.39 -4.74 -10.95
CA GLU A 66 -8.94 -4.73 -11.18
C GLU A 66 -8.30 -3.36 -10.89
N SER A 67 -9.07 -2.27 -10.92
CA SER A 67 -8.56 -0.92 -10.62
C SER A 67 -8.21 -0.75 -9.14
N GLY A 68 -8.85 -1.54 -8.27
CA GLY A 68 -8.79 -1.43 -6.82
C GLY A 68 -9.57 -0.24 -6.27
N ILE A 69 -10.43 0.40 -7.07
CA ILE A 69 -11.21 1.58 -6.65
C ILE A 69 -12.70 1.29 -6.85
N ILE A 70 -13.46 1.34 -5.76
CA ILE A 70 -14.91 1.23 -5.75
C ILE A 70 -15.49 2.59 -5.36
N ARG A 71 -16.19 3.23 -6.29
CA ARG A 71 -16.84 4.53 -6.04
C ARG A 71 -18.24 4.30 -5.51
N MET A 72 -18.55 4.91 -4.37
CA MET A 72 -19.88 4.92 -3.75
C MET A 72 -20.38 6.36 -3.61
N ASN A 73 -21.64 6.54 -3.22
CA ASN A 73 -22.28 7.87 -3.21
C ASN A 73 -21.50 8.91 -2.37
N ASN A 74 -21.01 8.54 -1.18
CA ASN A 74 -20.39 9.49 -0.25
C ASN A 74 -18.89 9.23 -0.01
N PHE A 75 -18.37 8.10 -0.47
CA PHE A 75 -16.99 7.71 -0.25
C PHE A 75 -16.49 6.82 -1.38
N SER A 76 -15.19 6.69 -1.48
CA SER A 76 -14.52 5.72 -2.34
C SER A 76 -13.76 4.72 -1.47
N ILE A 77 -13.88 3.43 -1.82
CA ILE A 77 -13.08 2.35 -1.20
C ILE A 77 -11.90 2.08 -2.12
N ILE A 78 -10.72 2.05 -1.53
CA ILE A 78 -9.46 1.79 -2.20
C ILE A 78 -8.89 0.49 -1.64
N ILE A 79 -8.58 -0.44 -2.55
CA ILE A 79 -8.12 -1.78 -2.24
C ILE A 79 -6.84 -2.01 -3.01
N THR A 80 -5.71 -2.05 -2.32
CA THR A 80 -4.39 -2.28 -2.95
C THR A 80 -3.84 -3.63 -2.52
N PRO A 81 -3.36 -4.47 -3.44
CA PRO A 81 -2.68 -5.70 -3.07
C PRO A 81 -1.34 -5.35 -2.40
N ASN A 82 -1.01 -6.05 -1.32
CA ASN A 82 0.22 -5.77 -0.58
C ASN A 82 1.45 -6.10 -1.41
N ILE A 83 2.46 -5.25 -1.34
CA ILE A 83 3.80 -5.53 -1.83
C ILE A 83 4.54 -6.31 -0.74
N MET A 84 4.94 -7.54 -1.05
CA MET A 84 5.48 -8.50 -0.10
C MET A 84 6.98 -8.69 -0.29
N ALA A 85 7.73 -8.61 0.81
CA ALA A 85 9.15 -8.94 0.85
C ALA A 85 9.37 -10.43 0.62
N LYS A 86 10.34 -10.79 -0.25
CA LYS A 86 10.68 -12.22 -0.46
C LYS A 86 11.32 -12.88 0.76
N LYS A 87 12.07 -12.11 1.56
CA LYS A 87 12.69 -12.56 2.81
C LYS A 87 12.46 -11.49 3.86
N VAL A 88 11.84 -11.88 4.98
CA VAL A 88 11.53 -10.97 6.09
C VAL A 88 12.62 -11.08 7.15
N LYS A 89 13.20 -9.94 7.53
CA LYS A 89 14.15 -9.78 8.64
C LYS A 89 13.46 -9.25 9.90
N SER A 90 12.46 -8.38 9.75
CA SER A 90 11.70 -7.82 10.87
C SER A 90 10.25 -7.58 10.47
N THR A 91 9.33 -7.74 11.42
CA THR A 91 7.90 -7.44 11.28
C THR A 91 7.44 -6.26 12.14
N VAL A 92 8.34 -5.75 13.00
CA VAL A 92 8.00 -4.71 13.98
C VAL A 92 7.80 -3.36 13.30
N GLY A 93 6.66 -2.71 13.60
CA GLY A 93 6.32 -1.38 13.11
C GLY A 93 6.16 -1.32 11.59
N LEU A 94 5.74 -2.41 10.94
CA LEU A 94 5.37 -2.42 9.53
C LEU A 94 4.02 -1.72 9.30
N GLY A 95 3.04 -1.92 10.20
CA GLY A 95 1.76 -1.22 10.15
C GLY A 95 1.94 0.30 10.24
N ASP A 96 2.66 0.75 11.28
CA ASP A 96 3.01 2.18 11.46
C ASP A 96 3.70 2.75 10.22
N CYS A 97 4.61 1.97 9.62
CA CYS A 97 5.32 2.37 8.41
C CYS A 97 4.39 2.52 7.20
N ILE A 98 3.41 1.62 7.00
CA ILE A 98 2.43 1.73 5.91
C ILE A 98 1.63 3.02 6.11
N SER A 99 1.02 3.18 7.29
CA SER A 99 0.15 4.32 7.59
C SER A 99 0.90 5.65 7.52
N SER A 100 2.10 5.75 8.10
CA SER A 100 2.86 7.00 8.08
C SER A 100 3.30 7.42 6.68
N ILE A 101 3.73 6.46 5.86
CA ILE A 101 4.19 6.75 4.51
C ILE A 101 3.03 7.07 3.59
N ALA A 102 1.90 6.36 3.70
CA ALA A 102 0.70 6.69 2.93
C ALA A 102 0.27 8.14 3.21
N PHE A 103 0.10 8.48 4.49
CA PHE A 103 -0.31 9.81 4.92
C PHE A 103 0.65 10.92 4.47
N VAL A 104 1.96 10.75 4.66
CA VAL A 104 2.93 11.76 4.22
C VAL A 104 2.96 11.88 2.70
N SER A 105 2.79 10.78 1.96
CA SER A 105 2.80 10.79 0.49
C SER A 105 1.60 11.53 -0.11
N GLU A 106 0.48 11.63 0.59
CA GLU A 106 -0.67 12.44 0.16
C GLU A 106 -0.33 13.93 0.09
N THR A 107 0.58 14.39 0.96
CA THR A 107 0.94 15.80 1.15
C THR A 107 2.02 16.29 0.17
N ILE A 108 2.63 15.38 -0.59
CA ILE A 108 3.68 15.65 -1.60
C ILE A 108 3.05 15.67 -2.99
#